data_AF-A0A934YRP9-F1
#
_entry.id   AF-A0A934YRP9-F1
#
_cell.length_a   1.000
_cell.length_b   1.000
_cell.length_c   1.000
_cell.angle_alpha   90.00
_cell.angle_beta   90.00
_cell.angle_gamma   90.00
#
_symmetry.space_group_name_H-M   'P 1'
#
loop_
_entity.id
_entity.type
_entity.pdbx_description
1 polymer ?
#
loop_
_entity_poly.entity_id
_entity_poly.type
_entity_poly.pdbx_seq_one_letter_code
_entity_poly.pdbx_strand_id
1 'polypeptide(L)'
;MRAHTRALKVVALALLAACGSSEPRPDLFGDTPPGSGTSSPEAGGGGGGGSFGTPSEVGLVVEPSNAVLFIDTATTPPTPATQAFKVIRKSKEGDKDVTAGAVFSLEKPELGSFNGTTFTSVATLPPGPPGITTAVVAKADGGSAGAQITIVPIRRSSDQRDFFFIVPFNEAPNPTTDVLKFKTNIQSVDVAFVTDTTGSMSSEINGIRSALQGTLLAQLQAAIPSVGMSIISHRDETDGGELVRVLQTITPTLTLAQAAAGRLSATGGGDEPEGQVPAMFHVLTGRAVTSVAAHTPPAGTTGGVNFRAGAVPVVVLITDATWHATRGGVTTAQLNTAFTTANARFVALTSDPNSSNESQANALSDATASNLPPASFTGCAAGQCCTGVNGAARAPSAPGGRCRLNFRYAKTSPNIGQGVVNAIKAIAVGSTYDVVVRPRNDPANGTVDATQFIKALRAKDEGDASQGCPAHAAKDTNGDGIKDTFTAVTVGTPVCFEVIPQTNTTVEPKGEAQFYNAFLDVVGVPGDIKLDQRKVLFLVPPKAAVTK
;
A
#
# COMPACT_ATOMS: atom_id res chain seq x y z
N MET A 1 -56.18 27.56 -1.54
CA MET A 1 -57.54 27.51 -0.93
C MET A 1 -57.91 26.05 -0.67
N ARG A 2 -58.55 25.74 0.48
CA ARG A 2 -59.19 24.45 0.87
C ARG A 2 -58.31 23.18 0.74
N ALA A 3 -57.76 22.51 1.76
CA ALA A 3 -58.05 22.28 3.20
C ALA A 3 -58.80 20.97 3.53
N HIS A 4 -58.10 20.11 4.29
CA HIS A 4 -58.57 19.01 5.18
C HIS A 4 -59.29 17.79 4.53
N THR A 5 -59.15 16.56 5.03
CA THR A 5 -59.31 16.12 6.44
C THR A 5 -58.45 14.90 6.85
N ARG A 6 -58.24 14.72 8.16
CA ARG A 6 -57.43 13.69 8.83
C ARG A 6 -58.09 12.30 8.88
N ALA A 7 -57.27 11.26 9.08
CA ALA A 7 -57.63 10.12 9.94
C ALA A 7 -56.41 9.67 10.78
N LEU A 8 -56.65 9.35 12.05
CA LEU A 8 -55.65 9.01 13.08
C LEU A 8 -56.02 7.63 13.65
N LYS A 9 -55.05 6.73 13.85
CA LYS A 9 -55.20 5.61 14.80
C LYS A 9 -53.91 5.37 15.59
N VAL A 10 -54.13 4.97 16.84
CA VAL A 10 -53.19 4.80 17.96
C VAL A 10 -53.48 3.42 18.58
N VAL A 11 -52.69 2.99 19.58
CA VAL A 11 -52.92 1.83 20.48
C VAL A 11 -52.38 0.50 19.90
N ALA A 12 -51.69 -0.40 20.64
CA ALA A 12 -51.46 -0.49 22.10
C ALA A 12 -49.99 -0.81 22.49
N LEU A 13 -49.67 -0.46 23.74
CA LEU A 13 -48.53 -0.93 24.52
C LEU A 13 -49.01 -2.07 25.46
N ALA A 14 -48.18 -3.07 25.75
CA ALA A 14 -48.44 -4.06 26.80
C ALA A 14 -47.23 -4.19 27.73
N LEU A 15 -47.40 -3.80 28.99
CA LEU A 15 -46.47 -4.06 30.09
C LEU A 15 -46.72 -5.45 30.69
N LEU A 16 -45.67 -6.02 31.30
CA LEU A 16 -45.80 -6.97 32.41
C LEU A 16 -44.93 -6.47 33.58
N ALA A 17 -45.56 -6.32 34.74
CA ALA A 17 -44.93 -6.10 36.05
C ALA A 17 -45.04 -7.43 36.87
N ALA A 18 -44.54 -7.65 38.08
CA ALA A 18 -43.78 -6.89 39.09
C ALA A 18 -42.93 -7.94 39.89
N CYS A 19 -41.86 -7.66 40.63
CA CYS A 19 -41.75 -7.14 42.02
C CYS A 19 -40.24 -7.26 42.42
N GLY A 20 -39.65 -6.60 43.42
CA GLY A 20 -40.15 -5.60 44.37
C GLY A 20 -39.86 -5.91 45.85
N SER A 21 -38.63 -5.65 46.36
CA SER A 21 -38.22 -5.46 47.79
C SER A 21 -36.67 -5.51 47.91
N SER A 22 -35.91 -4.46 48.27
CA SER A 22 -35.73 -3.77 49.58
C SER A 22 -34.92 -4.56 50.64
N GLU A 23 -33.89 -3.89 51.21
CA GLU A 23 -32.88 -4.37 52.17
C GLU A 23 -33.45 -4.81 53.54
N PRO A 24 -32.70 -5.53 54.43
CA PRO A 24 -31.62 -4.92 55.23
C PRO A 24 -30.39 -5.82 55.57
N ARG A 25 -29.37 -5.20 56.18
CA ARG A 25 -28.29 -5.89 56.94
C ARG A 25 -28.84 -6.56 58.22
N PRO A 26 -28.07 -7.47 58.83
CA PRO A 26 -27.54 -7.10 60.15
C PRO A 26 -26.07 -7.49 60.37
N ASP A 27 -25.40 -6.74 61.25
CA ASP A 27 -24.07 -7.05 61.79
C ASP A 27 -24.14 -8.19 62.83
N LEU A 28 -23.04 -8.93 63.02
CA LEU A 28 -22.81 -9.76 64.21
C LEU A 28 -21.38 -9.60 64.71
N PHE A 29 -21.27 -9.30 65.99
CA PHE A 29 -20.08 -8.81 66.71
C PHE A 29 -19.01 -9.89 66.97
N GLY A 30 -17.76 -9.46 67.23
CA GLY A 30 -16.69 -10.35 67.73
C GLY A 30 -15.32 -9.67 67.87
N ASP A 31 -15.05 -9.09 69.04
CA ASP A 31 -13.84 -8.30 69.35
C ASP A 31 -12.54 -9.10 69.60
N THR A 32 -11.43 -8.50 69.13
CA THR A 32 -9.99 -8.48 69.54
C THR A 32 -9.25 -9.58 70.39
N PRO A 33 -7.91 -9.74 70.21
CA PRO A 33 -7.03 -10.73 70.90
C PRO A 33 -6.13 -10.11 72.01
N PRO A 34 -5.37 -10.89 72.83
CA PRO A 34 -3.93 -11.15 72.51
C PRO A 34 -3.30 -12.46 73.11
N GLY A 35 -2.03 -12.75 72.75
CA GLY A 35 -1.08 -13.63 73.49
C GLY A 35 -0.34 -14.66 72.59
N SER A 36 0.97 -14.63 72.28
CA SER A 36 2.24 -14.45 73.04
C SER A 36 2.95 -15.79 73.36
N GLY A 37 4.19 -15.98 72.87
CA GLY A 37 5.06 -17.13 73.21
C GLY A 37 5.86 -17.65 72.01
N THR A 38 6.90 -16.96 71.53
CA THR A 38 8.32 -17.08 71.93
C THR A 38 8.98 -18.45 71.72
N SER A 39 9.80 -18.57 70.67
CA SER A 39 11.10 -19.27 70.72
C SER A 39 11.99 -18.92 69.51
N SER A 40 13.00 -18.09 69.72
CA SER A 40 14.27 -18.15 68.96
C SER A 40 15.25 -19.02 69.77
N PRO A 41 16.32 -19.59 69.17
CA PRO A 41 17.50 -18.78 68.83
C PRO A 41 18.14 -19.08 67.45
N GLU A 42 18.90 -18.08 66.96
CA GLU A 42 20.23 -18.13 66.29
C GLU A 42 20.60 -19.28 65.31
N ALA A 43 21.33 -19.05 64.19
CA ALA A 43 21.82 -17.85 63.51
C ALA A 43 22.42 -18.25 62.13
N GLY A 44 22.67 -17.28 61.22
CA GLY A 44 23.72 -17.43 60.19
C GLY A 44 23.40 -17.04 58.73
N GLY A 45 23.72 -15.79 58.35
CA GLY A 45 24.02 -15.35 56.98
C GLY A 45 22.83 -15.17 56.00
N GLY A 46 22.84 -14.21 55.07
CA GLY A 46 23.82 -13.14 54.84
C GLY A 46 23.91 -12.72 53.36
N GLY A 47 23.17 -11.68 52.96
CA GLY A 47 23.24 -11.06 51.63
C GLY A 47 22.44 -11.79 50.52
N GLY A 48 21.82 -11.11 49.56
CA GLY A 48 21.62 -9.67 49.44
C GLY A 48 20.71 -9.36 48.24
N GLY A 49 19.53 -8.78 48.49
CA GLY A 49 18.61 -8.38 47.43
C GLY A 49 19.14 -7.16 46.69
N GLY A 50 19.60 -7.34 45.45
CA GLY A 50 20.08 -6.26 44.59
C GLY A 50 18.95 -5.33 44.16
N SER A 51 18.70 -4.28 44.93
CA SER A 51 17.84 -3.16 44.51
C SER A 51 18.34 -2.58 43.19
N PHE A 52 17.43 -2.28 42.26
CA PHE A 52 17.74 -1.50 41.06
C PHE A 52 18.31 -0.14 41.50
N GLY A 53 19.59 0.08 41.23
CA GLY A 53 20.30 1.26 41.68
C GLY A 53 19.98 2.48 40.83
N THR A 54 19.24 3.43 41.39
CA THR A 54 19.26 4.82 40.92
C THR A 54 20.69 5.36 41.00
N PRO A 55 21.22 6.02 39.95
CA PRO A 55 22.49 6.74 40.06
C PRO A 55 22.42 7.75 41.20
N SER A 56 23.45 7.81 42.03
CA SER A 56 23.52 8.82 43.10
C SER A 56 23.82 10.19 42.48
N GLU A 57 22.79 11.02 42.28
CA GLU A 57 22.91 12.36 41.68
C GLU A 57 23.66 13.36 42.59
N VAL A 58 24.99 13.26 42.63
CA VAL A 58 25.88 14.36 43.03
C VAL A 58 26.95 14.50 41.96
N GLY A 59 26.86 15.54 41.13
CA GLY A 59 27.70 15.68 39.94
C GLY A 59 27.18 16.71 38.95
N LEU A 60 27.78 16.75 37.77
CA LEU A 60 27.27 17.54 36.64
C LEU A 60 26.43 16.64 35.73
N VAL A 61 25.33 17.19 35.22
CA VAL A 61 24.45 16.57 34.23
C VAL A 61 24.29 17.55 33.06
N VAL A 62 24.33 17.03 31.83
CA VAL A 62 24.03 17.80 30.61
C VAL A 62 22.62 17.47 30.16
N GLU A 63 21.82 18.49 29.89
CA GLU A 63 20.45 18.35 29.41
C GLU A 63 20.30 18.97 28.00
N PRO A 64 19.70 18.24 27.03
CA PRO A 64 19.33 16.83 27.08
C PRO A 64 20.57 15.91 27.12
N SER A 65 20.48 14.77 27.83
CA SER A 65 21.57 13.79 27.93
C SER A 65 21.76 12.97 26.65
N ASN A 66 20.68 12.78 25.89
CA ASN A 66 20.65 12.23 24.54
C ASN A 66 19.75 13.14 23.68
N ALA A 67 20.26 13.69 22.58
CA ALA A 67 19.46 14.47 21.61
C ALA A 67 19.47 13.82 20.22
N VAL A 68 18.32 13.82 19.55
CA VAL A 68 18.21 13.40 18.14
C VAL A 68 17.90 14.63 17.29
N LEU A 69 18.80 14.93 16.35
CA LEU A 69 18.85 16.18 15.62
C LEU A 69 18.67 15.93 14.13
N PHE A 70 17.89 16.77 13.45
CA PHE A 70 17.52 16.55 12.05
C PHE A 70 18.03 17.66 11.14
N ILE A 71 18.87 17.30 10.18
CA ILE A 71 19.18 18.17 9.03
C ILE A 71 18.01 18.04 8.07
N ASP A 72 17.32 19.13 7.74
CA ASP A 72 16.24 19.08 6.73
C ASP A 72 16.86 19.11 5.33
N THR A 73 16.82 17.95 4.66
CA THR A 73 17.33 17.78 3.30
C THR A 73 16.32 18.14 2.22
N ALA A 74 15.12 18.62 2.58
CA ALA A 74 14.15 19.15 1.63
C ALA A 74 14.45 20.59 1.17
N THR A 75 15.36 21.31 1.85
CA THR A 75 15.79 22.65 1.45
C THR A 75 17.07 22.63 0.60
N THR A 76 17.28 23.68 -0.19
CA THR A 76 18.49 23.86 -1.02
C THR A 76 19.17 25.20 -0.70
N PRO A 77 20.32 25.21 0.00
CA PRO A 77 21.01 24.06 0.60
C PRO A 77 20.22 23.43 1.78
N PRO A 78 20.57 22.20 2.19
CA PRO A 78 19.98 21.57 3.38
C PRO A 78 20.14 22.42 4.63
N THR A 79 19.10 22.47 5.46
CA THR A 79 19.09 23.30 6.67
C THR A 79 19.72 22.53 7.83
N PRO A 80 20.82 23.02 8.44
CA PRO A 80 21.45 22.38 9.57
C PRO A 80 20.55 22.27 10.80
N ALA A 81 20.80 21.27 11.64
CA ALA A 81 20.12 21.12 12.92
C ALA A 81 20.78 22.00 14.00
N THR A 82 19.99 22.46 14.97
CA THR A 82 20.49 23.19 16.15
C THR A 82 19.98 22.57 17.45
N GLN A 83 20.78 22.65 18.52
CA GLN A 83 20.42 22.17 19.85
C GLN A 83 21.08 23.03 20.93
N ALA A 84 20.27 23.63 21.80
CA ALA A 84 20.77 24.28 23.02
C ALA A 84 20.94 23.26 24.15
N PHE A 85 22.02 23.36 24.89
CA PHE A 85 22.31 22.52 26.06
C PHE A 85 22.31 23.32 27.35
N LYS A 86 21.94 22.65 28.45
CA LYS A 86 22.14 23.12 29.81
C LYS A 86 23.10 22.22 30.56
N VAL A 87 23.76 22.77 31.57
CA VAL A 87 24.56 22.01 32.54
C VAL A 87 24.05 22.29 33.94
N ILE A 88 23.54 21.24 34.59
CA ILE A 88 23.01 21.29 35.95
C ILE A 88 23.99 20.59 36.88
N ARG A 89 24.38 21.28 37.96
CA ARG A 89 25.08 20.68 39.09
C ARG A 89 24.05 20.12 40.07
N LYS A 90 23.92 18.80 40.08
CA LYS A 90 23.14 18.03 41.06
C LYS A 90 23.86 18.02 42.40
N SER A 91 23.15 18.36 43.48
CA SER A 91 23.71 18.32 44.83
C SER A 91 22.64 18.03 45.88
N LYS A 92 23.06 17.57 47.07
CA LYS A 92 22.15 17.34 48.21
C LYS A 92 21.54 18.63 48.77
N GLU A 93 22.13 19.79 48.47
CA GLU A 93 21.65 21.11 48.86
C GLU A 93 20.70 21.73 47.83
N GLY A 94 20.51 21.08 46.68
CA GLY A 94 19.68 21.54 45.56
C GLY A 94 20.43 21.59 44.23
N ASP A 95 19.68 21.66 43.14
CA ASP A 95 20.20 21.72 41.78
C ASP A 95 20.59 23.16 41.40
N LYS A 96 21.81 23.34 40.89
CA LYS A 96 22.33 24.64 40.44
C LYS A 96 22.58 24.63 38.93
N ASP A 97 21.94 25.55 38.20
CA ASP A 97 22.26 25.81 36.80
C ASP A 97 23.66 26.46 36.71
N VAL A 98 24.58 25.80 36.01
CA VAL A 98 25.97 26.26 35.77
C VAL A 98 26.26 26.46 34.29
N THR A 99 25.22 26.48 33.45
CA THR A 99 25.28 26.57 31.98
C THR A 99 26.09 27.77 31.48
N ALA A 100 25.99 28.92 32.15
CA ALA A 100 26.72 30.14 31.76
C ALA A 100 28.26 30.03 31.92
N GLY A 101 28.74 29.10 32.76
CA GLY A 101 30.17 28.80 32.94
C GLY A 101 30.62 27.53 32.21
N ALA A 102 29.77 26.94 31.36
CA ALA A 102 30.05 25.69 30.68
C ALA A 102 30.77 25.90 29.34
N VAL A 103 31.82 25.11 29.11
CA VAL A 103 32.50 24.99 27.82
C VAL A 103 32.13 23.64 27.21
N PHE A 104 31.61 23.66 25.99
CA PHE A 104 31.19 22.47 25.25
C PHE A 104 32.20 22.08 24.16
N SER A 105 32.40 20.79 23.96
CA SER A 105 33.21 20.21 22.88
C SER A 105 32.59 18.93 22.34
N LEU A 106 32.89 18.59 21.08
CA LEU A 106 32.46 17.36 20.42
C LEU A 106 33.63 16.40 20.28
N GLU A 107 33.34 15.11 20.37
CA GLU A 107 34.30 14.05 20.03
C GLU A 107 34.55 13.96 18.51
N LYS A 108 33.52 14.23 17.69
CA LYS A 108 33.56 14.26 16.22
C LYS A 108 33.33 15.69 15.71
N PRO A 109 34.36 16.57 15.69
CA PRO A 109 34.22 17.99 15.35
C PRO A 109 33.82 18.23 13.88
N GLU A 110 33.95 17.24 13.00
CA GLU A 110 33.51 17.30 11.61
C GLU A 110 31.97 17.33 11.45
N LEU A 111 31.22 17.06 12.52
CA LEU A 111 29.75 17.00 12.49
C LEU A 111 29.06 18.35 12.78
N GLY A 112 29.80 19.35 13.26
CA GLY A 112 29.28 20.68 13.57
C GLY A 112 30.10 21.42 14.62
N SER A 113 29.57 22.53 15.12
CA SER A 113 30.27 23.38 16.10
C SER A 113 29.32 23.96 17.15
N PHE A 114 29.89 24.42 18.26
CA PHE A 114 29.18 25.13 19.31
C PHE A 114 29.36 26.64 19.19
N ASN A 115 28.27 27.39 19.32
CA ASN A 115 28.27 28.82 19.61
C ASN A 115 27.67 29.02 21.01
N GLY A 116 28.55 29.26 21.99
CA GLY A 116 28.18 29.22 23.41
C GLY A 116 27.62 27.85 23.79
N THR A 117 26.36 27.83 24.21
CA THR A 117 25.63 26.63 24.66
C THR A 117 24.87 25.91 23.54
N THR A 118 24.86 26.47 22.33
CA THR A 118 24.08 25.96 21.20
C THR A 118 24.98 25.28 20.18
N PHE A 119 24.74 23.99 19.96
CA PHE A 119 25.30 23.24 18.85
C PHE A 119 24.58 23.57 17.53
N THR A 120 25.33 23.63 16.44
CA THR A 120 24.83 23.68 15.06
C THR A 120 25.55 22.63 14.23
N SER A 121 24.81 21.77 13.51
CA SER A 121 25.40 20.74 12.67
C SER A 121 26.04 21.30 11.40
N VAL A 122 26.80 20.46 10.68
CA VAL A 122 27.03 20.67 9.25
C VAL A 122 25.73 20.50 8.45
N ALA A 123 25.68 21.03 7.21
CA ALA A 123 24.55 20.87 6.29
C ALA A 123 24.53 19.50 5.59
N THR A 124 25.67 18.82 5.49
CA THR A 124 25.81 17.50 4.87
C THR A 124 26.71 16.64 5.74
N LEU A 125 26.19 15.51 6.23
CA LEU A 125 27.01 14.56 7.01
C LEU A 125 28.05 13.85 6.12
N PRO A 126 29.18 13.40 6.69
CA PRO A 126 30.06 12.43 6.05
C PRO A 126 29.30 11.16 5.59
N PRO A 127 29.74 10.48 4.51
CA PRO A 127 29.15 9.20 4.10
C PRO A 127 29.18 8.16 5.22
N GLY A 128 28.08 7.45 5.46
CA GLY A 128 27.98 6.53 6.59
C GLY A 128 26.56 5.97 6.80
N PRO A 129 26.24 5.51 8.03
CA PRO A 129 24.90 5.06 8.40
C PRO A 129 23.84 6.18 8.30
N PRO A 130 22.53 5.86 8.39
CA PRO A 130 21.43 6.84 8.24
C PRO A 130 21.48 8.04 9.19
N GLY A 131 22.23 7.96 10.28
CA GLY A 131 22.62 9.10 11.10
C GLY A 131 23.88 8.78 11.92
N ILE A 132 24.59 9.81 12.36
CA ILE A 132 25.89 9.68 13.06
C ILE A 132 25.74 10.13 14.51
N THR A 133 26.26 9.33 15.45
CA THR A 133 26.30 9.66 16.88
C THR A 133 27.68 10.20 17.30
N THR A 134 27.72 11.20 18.17
CA THR A 134 28.94 11.70 18.81
C THR A 134 28.68 12.16 20.25
N ALA A 135 29.68 12.03 21.12
CA ALA A 135 29.63 12.56 22.46
C ALA A 135 29.79 14.09 22.47
N VAL A 136 28.94 14.75 23.25
CA VAL A 136 29.09 16.14 23.71
C VAL A 136 29.72 16.09 25.10
N VAL A 137 30.85 16.75 25.26
CA VAL A 137 31.53 16.91 26.56
C VAL A 137 31.35 18.34 27.01
N ALA A 138 30.69 18.54 28.16
CA ALA A 138 30.62 19.82 28.83
C ALA A 138 31.59 19.86 30.02
N LYS A 139 32.32 20.96 30.18
CA LYS A 139 33.14 21.26 31.36
C LYS A 139 32.64 22.52 32.03
N ALA A 140 32.29 22.44 33.31
CA ALA A 140 31.76 23.57 34.07
C ALA A 140 32.19 23.45 35.55
N ASP A 141 32.40 24.57 36.23
CA ASP A 141 32.43 24.62 37.71
C ASP A 141 33.44 23.63 38.36
N GLY A 142 34.51 23.25 37.63
CA GLY A 142 35.57 22.31 38.03
C GLY A 142 35.38 20.83 37.64
N GLY A 143 34.24 20.45 37.06
CA GLY A 143 33.95 19.06 36.64
C GLY A 143 33.71 18.91 35.14
N SER A 144 33.38 17.68 34.71
CA SER A 144 32.95 17.37 33.34
C SER A 144 31.69 16.50 33.36
N ALA A 145 30.84 16.63 32.35
CA ALA A 145 29.70 15.76 32.11
C ALA A 145 29.55 15.46 30.61
N GLY A 146 28.94 14.31 30.30
CA GLY A 146 28.70 13.85 28.95
C GLY A 146 27.21 13.90 28.57
N ALA A 147 26.95 14.23 27.31
CA ALA A 147 25.71 13.93 26.60
C ALA A 147 26.07 13.29 25.24
N GLN A 148 25.06 12.84 24.49
CA GLN A 148 25.24 12.39 23.11
C GLN A 148 24.27 13.11 22.18
N ILE A 149 24.71 13.34 20.95
CA ILE A 149 23.84 13.74 19.85
C ILE A 149 23.89 12.71 18.73
N THR A 150 22.72 12.36 18.21
CA THR A 150 22.56 11.58 16.97
C THR A 150 21.99 12.51 15.91
N ILE A 151 22.76 12.78 14.86
CA ILE A 151 22.36 13.67 13.77
C ILE A 151 21.89 12.83 12.58
N VAL A 152 20.70 13.12 12.06
CA VAL A 152 20.02 12.33 11.01
C VAL A 152 19.57 13.24 9.87
N PRO A 153 20.11 13.11 8.64
CA PRO A 153 19.58 13.80 7.47
C PRO A 153 18.27 13.18 7.00
N ILE A 154 17.18 13.94 7.05
CA ILE A 154 15.85 13.52 6.59
C ILE A 154 15.13 14.67 5.87
N ARG A 155 14.22 14.35 4.96
CA ARG A 155 13.32 15.35 4.37
C ARG A 155 12.19 15.60 5.34
N ARG A 156 12.02 16.81 5.86
CA ARG A 156 10.94 17.13 6.84
C ARG A 156 9.78 17.90 6.25
N SER A 157 10.04 18.80 5.30
CA SER A 157 9.12 19.86 4.87
C SER A 157 8.45 19.66 3.50
N SER A 158 8.45 18.45 2.93
CA SER A 158 7.88 18.15 1.60
C SER A 158 6.83 17.03 1.59
N ASP A 159 6.04 16.93 0.51
CA ASP A 159 5.15 15.78 0.21
C ASP A 159 5.90 14.42 0.18
N GLN A 160 7.23 14.47 0.02
CA GLN A 160 8.13 13.32 0.05
C GLN A 160 8.93 13.24 1.36
N ARG A 161 8.40 13.79 2.47
CA ARG A 161 9.04 13.67 3.80
C ARG A 161 9.31 12.22 4.18
N ASP A 162 10.40 12.02 4.90
CA ASP A 162 10.79 10.74 5.44
C ASP A 162 10.08 10.53 6.79
N PHE A 163 9.55 9.33 7.01
CA PHE A 163 8.85 8.99 8.25
C PHE A 163 9.85 8.45 9.27
N PHE A 164 9.83 9.02 10.47
CA PHE A 164 10.85 8.79 11.48
C PHE A 164 10.25 8.69 12.87
N PHE A 165 10.59 7.63 13.61
CA PHE A 165 10.19 7.43 14.99
C PHE A 165 11.40 7.10 15.85
N ILE A 166 11.57 7.81 16.96
CA ILE A 166 12.45 7.42 18.06
C ILE A 166 11.67 6.40 18.89
N VAL A 167 12.26 5.23 19.12
CA VAL A 167 11.67 4.10 19.87
C VAL A 167 12.63 3.65 20.98
N PRO A 168 12.77 4.42 22.07
CA PRO A 168 13.66 4.06 23.16
C PRO A 168 13.14 2.83 23.92
N PHE A 169 14.08 2.05 24.47
CA PHE A 169 13.77 0.77 25.09
C PHE A 169 13.01 0.97 26.41
N ASN A 170 11.83 0.36 26.52
CA ASN A 170 10.87 0.51 27.62
C ASN A 170 10.36 1.94 27.87
N GLU A 171 10.48 2.84 26.89
CA GLU A 171 9.99 4.22 26.96
C GLU A 171 8.97 4.53 25.85
N ALA A 172 8.27 5.66 25.98
CA ALA A 172 7.30 6.10 24.98
C ALA A 172 7.99 6.48 23.65
N PRO A 173 7.50 6.00 22.49
CA PRO A 173 7.97 6.47 21.20
C PRO A 173 7.72 7.96 20.97
N ASN A 174 8.59 8.60 20.16
CA ASN A 174 8.47 10.00 19.78
C ASN A 174 8.67 10.18 18.26
N PRO A 175 7.69 10.74 17.51
CA PRO A 175 6.37 11.14 17.98
C PRO A 175 5.50 9.94 18.35
N THR A 176 4.40 10.18 19.09
CA THR A 176 3.46 9.12 19.48
C THR A 176 2.59 8.63 18.31
N THR A 177 2.54 9.40 17.21
CA THR A 177 1.86 9.11 15.93
C THR A 177 2.43 9.99 14.82
N ASP A 178 2.39 9.56 13.54
CA ASP A 178 2.57 10.44 12.37
C ASP A 178 1.58 10.05 11.26
N VAL A 179 1.13 11.02 10.43
CA VAL A 179 0.11 10.84 9.38
C VAL A 179 0.73 10.79 8.00
N LEU A 180 0.62 9.63 7.36
CA LEU A 180 1.22 9.32 6.07
C LEU A 180 0.20 9.51 4.95
N LYS A 181 0.46 10.48 4.06
CA LYS A 181 -0.21 10.61 2.77
C LYS A 181 0.33 9.58 1.78
N PHE A 182 -0.57 8.77 1.23
CA PHE A 182 -0.28 7.79 0.20
C PHE A 182 -1.05 8.10 -1.09
N LYS A 183 -0.45 7.76 -2.22
CA LYS A 183 -1.13 7.72 -3.52
C LYS A 183 -1.90 6.41 -3.65
N THR A 184 -2.87 6.39 -4.56
CA THR A 184 -3.65 5.18 -4.91
C THR A 184 -3.59 4.87 -6.40
N ASN A 185 -2.62 5.45 -7.12
CA ASN A 185 -2.38 5.17 -8.53
C ASN A 185 -1.91 3.72 -8.73
N ILE A 186 -2.43 3.02 -9.75
CA ILE A 186 -1.94 1.68 -10.09
C ILE A 186 -0.47 1.78 -10.54
N GLN A 187 0.43 1.03 -9.90
CA GLN A 187 1.86 1.03 -10.24
C GLN A 187 2.22 0.06 -11.36
N SER A 188 1.44 -1.02 -11.50
CA SER A 188 1.73 -2.13 -12.40
C SER A 188 0.47 -2.71 -13.05
N VAL A 189 0.56 -3.03 -14.34
CA VAL A 189 -0.52 -3.63 -15.14
C VAL A 189 0.06 -4.68 -16.09
N ASP A 190 -0.68 -5.76 -16.31
CA ASP A 190 -0.30 -6.83 -17.20
C ASP A 190 -1.38 -7.07 -18.25
N VAL A 191 -1.04 -6.82 -19.51
CA VAL A 191 -1.96 -6.82 -20.64
C VAL A 191 -1.78 -8.11 -21.45
N ALA A 192 -2.79 -8.99 -21.41
CA ALA A 192 -2.84 -10.21 -22.18
C ALA A 192 -3.65 -10.00 -23.47
N PHE A 193 -2.97 -9.94 -24.60
CA PHE A 193 -3.59 -9.80 -25.92
C PHE A 193 -4.07 -11.17 -26.41
N VAL A 194 -5.32 -11.49 -26.11
CA VAL A 194 -6.02 -12.68 -26.60
C VAL A 194 -6.57 -12.39 -27.98
N THR A 195 -5.80 -12.78 -28.98
CA THR A 195 -6.02 -12.43 -30.38
C THR A 195 -6.69 -13.59 -31.10
N ASP A 196 -7.86 -13.35 -31.68
CA ASP A 196 -8.46 -14.24 -32.66
C ASP A 196 -7.61 -14.21 -33.94
N THR A 197 -7.33 -15.39 -34.50
CA THR A 197 -6.42 -15.56 -35.63
C THR A 197 -7.03 -16.33 -36.81
N THR A 198 -8.36 -16.35 -36.86
CA THR A 198 -9.15 -16.92 -37.96
C THR A 198 -8.95 -16.16 -39.28
N GLY A 199 -9.50 -16.67 -40.39
CA GLY A 199 -9.25 -16.11 -41.72
C GLY A 199 -9.64 -14.64 -41.89
N SER A 200 -10.68 -14.18 -41.17
CA SER A 200 -11.18 -12.79 -41.19
C SER A 200 -10.18 -11.79 -40.58
N MET A 201 -9.42 -12.20 -39.56
CA MET A 201 -8.63 -11.34 -38.66
C MET A 201 -7.34 -10.75 -39.26
N SER A 202 -7.17 -10.82 -40.59
CA SER A 202 -5.95 -10.38 -41.28
C SER A 202 -5.64 -8.89 -41.07
N SER A 203 -6.66 -8.03 -41.05
CA SER A 203 -6.49 -6.59 -40.86
C SER A 203 -6.10 -6.27 -39.41
N GLU A 204 -6.76 -6.93 -38.46
CA GLU A 204 -6.62 -6.79 -37.02
C GLU A 204 -5.23 -7.23 -36.54
N ILE A 205 -4.75 -8.37 -37.04
CA ILE A 205 -3.38 -8.85 -36.79
C ILE A 205 -2.35 -7.81 -37.25
N ASN A 206 -2.56 -7.17 -38.40
CA ASN A 206 -1.70 -6.08 -38.86
C ASN A 206 -1.82 -4.84 -37.95
N GLY A 207 -3.02 -4.48 -37.51
CA GLY A 207 -3.24 -3.42 -36.51
C GLY A 207 -2.50 -3.65 -35.19
N ILE A 208 -2.49 -4.90 -34.68
CA ILE A 208 -1.74 -5.30 -33.48
C ILE A 208 -0.23 -5.13 -33.69
N ARG A 209 0.29 -5.64 -34.81
CA ARG A 209 1.72 -5.52 -35.18
C ARG A 209 2.14 -4.05 -35.26
N SER A 210 1.37 -3.21 -35.96
CA SER A 210 1.64 -1.77 -36.07
C SER A 210 1.56 -1.06 -34.72
N ALA A 211 0.60 -1.40 -33.86
CA ALA A 211 0.49 -0.81 -32.53
C ALA A 211 1.72 -1.14 -31.66
N LEU A 212 2.15 -2.41 -31.64
CA LEU A 212 3.33 -2.86 -30.88
C LEU A 212 4.66 -2.36 -31.47
N GLN A 213 4.73 -2.11 -32.78
CA GLN A 213 5.90 -1.46 -33.42
C GLN A 213 5.93 0.06 -33.18
N GLY A 214 4.78 0.68 -32.95
CA GLY A 214 4.64 2.10 -32.66
C GLY A 214 4.82 2.46 -31.19
N THR A 215 4.11 3.50 -30.75
CA THR A 215 4.27 4.11 -29.42
C THR A 215 3.41 3.48 -28.31
N LEU A 216 2.75 2.34 -28.57
CA LEU A 216 1.80 1.72 -27.63
C LEU A 216 2.36 1.57 -26.22
N LEU A 217 3.55 0.96 -26.05
CA LEU A 217 4.12 0.77 -24.73
C LEU A 217 4.37 2.10 -24.00
N ALA A 218 4.89 3.11 -24.68
CA ALA A 218 5.10 4.44 -24.09
C ALA A 218 3.77 5.12 -23.71
N GLN A 219 2.72 4.94 -24.51
CA GLN A 219 1.38 5.46 -24.22
C GLN A 219 0.70 4.74 -23.04
N LEU A 220 0.97 3.44 -22.85
CA LEU A 220 0.53 2.68 -21.68
C LEU A 220 1.34 3.07 -20.43
N GLN A 221 2.66 3.21 -20.55
CA GLN A 221 3.56 3.63 -19.46
C GLN A 221 3.28 5.05 -18.95
N ALA A 222 2.77 5.93 -19.82
CA ALA A 222 2.29 7.26 -19.43
C ALA A 222 1.03 7.22 -18.54
N ALA A 223 0.29 6.10 -18.50
CA ALA A 223 -0.87 5.89 -17.63
C ALA A 223 -0.53 5.03 -16.39
N ILE A 224 0.26 3.98 -16.56
CA ILE A 224 0.67 3.05 -15.48
C ILE A 224 2.17 2.74 -15.65
N PRO A 225 3.06 3.07 -14.68
CA PRO A 225 4.51 3.02 -14.90
C PRO A 225 5.08 1.65 -15.32
N SER A 226 4.57 0.54 -14.77
CA SER A 226 5.08 -0.80 -15.06
C SER A 226 4.10 -1.64 -15.88
N VAL A 227 4.31 -1.69 -17.20
CA VAL A 227 3.47 -2.45 -18.14
C VAL A 227 4.17 -3.75 -18.54
N GLY A 228 3.49 -4.88 -18.35
CA GLY A 228 3.85 -6.17 -18.92
C GLY A 228 2.86 -6.56 -20.03
N MET A 229 3.32 -7.28 -21.05
CA MET A 229 2.50 -7.70 -22.18
C MET A 229 2.70 -9.18 -22.50
N SER A 230 1.61 -9.88 -22.83
CA SER A 230 1.62 -11.27 -23.32
C SER A 230 0.81 -11.38 -24.61
N ILE A 231 1.24 -12.24 -25.52
CA ILE A 231 0.61 -12.44 -26.84
C ILE A 231 0.09 -13.87 -26.91
N ILE A 232 -1.20 -14.01 -27.21
CA ILE A 232 -1.92 -15.28 -27.27
C ILE A 232 -2.73 -15.30 -28.57
N SER A 233 -2.67 -16.39 -29.33
CA SER A 233 -3.56 -16.63 -30.47
C SER A 233 -4.60 -17.69 -30.14
N HIS A 234 -5.78 -17.57 -30.73
CA HIS A 234 -6.82 -18.61 -30.70
C HIS A 234 -7.61 -18.71 -32.03
N ARG A 235 -8.41 -19.75 -32.13
CA ARG A 235 -9.22 -20.22 -33.29
C ARG A 235 -10.45 -20.98 -32.75
N ASP A 236 -11.17 -21.74 -33.60
CA ASP A 236 -12.06 -22.84 -33.17
C ASP A 236 -11.31 -24.20 -33.04
N GLU A 237 -11.97 -25.18 -32.42
CA GLU A 237 -11.52 -26.58 -32.29
C GLU A 237 -11.51 -27.35 -33.62
N THR A 238 -12.32 -26.94 -34.61
CA THR A 238 -12.46 -27.65 -35.90
C THR A 238 -11.39 -27.28 -36.93
N ASP A 239 -10.61 -26.23 -36.70
CA ASP A 239 -9.57 -25.68 -37.59
C ASP A 239 -8.35 -26.58 -37.84
N GLY A 240 -8.31 -27.79 -37.26
CA GLY A 240 -7.19 -28.73 -37.40
C GLY A 240 -5.86 -28.24 -36.79
N GLY A 241 -5.90 -27.20 -35.95
CA GLY A 241 -4.73 -26.55 -35.35
C GLY A 241 -4.82 -26.36 -33.83
N GLU A 242 -3.96 -25.49 -33.29
CA GLU A 242 -3.99 -25.12 -31.87
C GLU A 242 -5.14 -24.13 -31.59
N LEU A 243 -6.19 -24.61 -30.91
CA LEU A 243 -7.33 -23.84 -30.40
C LEU A 243 -6.88 -22.60 -29.61
N VAL A 244 -5.87 -22.79 -28.76
CA VAL A 244 -5.21 -21.73 -27.99
C VAL A 244 -3.71 -21.91 -28.15
N ARG A 245 -2.96 -20.81 -28.19
CA ARG A 245 -1.48 -20.84 -28.18
C ARG A 245 -0.92 -19.61 -27.48
N VAL A 246 -0.17 -19.82 -26.40
CA VAL A 246 0.60 -18.77 -25.73
C VAL A 246 1.90 -18.54 -26.53
N LEU A 247 1.95 -17.44 -27.29
CA LEU A 247 3.13 -17.09 -28.08
C LEU A 247 4.21 -16.41 -27.22
N GLN A 248 3.80 -15.68 -26.19
CA GLN A 248 4.67 -14.96 -25.25
C GLN A 248 3.94 -14.77 -23.93
N THR A 249 4.50 -15.26 -22.83
CA THR A 249 4.06 -14.94 -21.46
C THR A 249 4.40 -13.49 -21.10
N ILE A 250 3.86 -12.96 -20.01
CA ILE A 250 4.03 -11.56 -19.61
C ILE A 250 5.51 -11.15 -19.60
N THR A 251 5.82 -10.11 -20.38
CA THR A 251 7.15 -9.52 -20.45
C THR A 251 7.06 -7.99 -20.49
N PRO A 252 7.94 -7.27 -19.77
CA PRO A 252 8.09 -5.82 -19.93
C PRO A 252 8.93 -5.46 -21.19
N THR A 253 9.56 -6.45 -21.83
CA THR A 253 10.47 -6.24 -22.96
C THR A 253 9.69 -6.15 -24.27
N LEU A 254 9.55 -4.92 -24.80
CA LEU A 254 8.79 -4.64 -26.02
C LEU A 254 9.17 -5.53 -27.21
N THR A 255 10.47 -5.77 -27.43
CA THR A 255 10.96 -6.54 -28.58
C THR A 255 10.53 -8.01 -28.53
N LEU A 256 10.35 -8.59 -27.34
CA LEU A 256 9.81 -9.95 -27.19
C LEU A 256 8.32 -10.00 -27.54
N ALA A 257 7.54 -9.01 -27.08
CA ALA A 257 6.13 -8.88 -27.46
C ALA A 257 5.94 -8.62 -28.96
N GLN A 258 6.78 -7.77 -29.57
CA GLN A 258 6.81 -7.52 -31.02
C GLN A 258 7.16 -8.79 -31.81
N ALA A 259 8.20 -9.53 -31.42
CA ALA A 259 8.59 -10.78 -32.06
C ALA A 259 7.50 -11.86 -31.94
N ALA A 260 6.71 -11.84 -30.87
CA ALA A 260 5.56 -12.73 -30.69
C ALA A 260 4.35 -12.32 -31.54
N ALA A 261 4.02 -11.03 -31.61
CA ALA A 261 2.98 -10.52 -32.51
C ALA A 261 3.32 -10.73 -34.00
N GLY A 262 4.61 -10.76 -34.35
CA GLY A 262 5.09 -11.17 -35.67
C GLY A 262 4.72 -12.62 -36.05
N ARG A 263 4.50 -13.51 -35.06
CA ARG A 263 4.09 -14.91 -35.27
C ARG A 263 2.59 -15.13 -35.38
N LEU A 264 1.76 -14.12 -35.13
CA LEU A 264 0.32 -14.18 -35.42
C LEU A 264 0.11 -14.36 -36.93
N SER A 265 -0.88 -15.15 -37.35
CA SER A 265 -1.23 -15.33 -38.76
C SER A 265 -2.71 -15.67 -38.90
N ALA A 266 -3.40 -15.04 -39.86
CA ALA A 266 -4.76 -15.41 -40.22
C ALA A 266 -4.74 -16.71 -41.03
N THR A 267 -5.58 -17.68 -40.66
CA THR A 267 -5.89 -18.92 -41.40
C THR A 267 -7.12 -19.58 -40.78
N GLY A 268 -7.55 -20.76 -41.24
CA GLY A 268 -8.73 -21.44 -40.70
C GLY A 268 -10.03 -20.65 -40.81
N GLY A 269 -11.00 -21.01 -39.98
CA GLY A 269 -12.40 -20.61 -40.02
C GLY A 269 -13.31 -21.75 -40.49
N GLY A 270 -14.52 -21.82 -39.91
CA GLY A 270 -15.51 -22.86 -40.18
C GLY A 270 -16.94 -22.34 -40.03
N ASP A 271 -17.56 -22.58 -38.87
CA ASP A 271 -18.71 -21.81 -38.41
C ASP A 271 -18.29 -20.42 -37.86
N GLU A 272 -19.28 -19.55 -37.61
CA GLU A 272 -19.04 -18.17 -37.16
C GLU A 272 -18.52 -18.04 -35.72
N PRO A 273 -18.91 -18.89 -34.74
CA PRO A 273 -18.42 -18.75 -33.37
C PRO A 273 -17.03 -19.37 -33.16
N GLU A 274 -16.18 -18.73 -32.37
CA GLU A 274 -14.78 -19.14 -32.20
C GLU A 274 -14.43 -19.56 -30.75
N GLY A 275 -13.16 -19.86 -30.48
CA GLY A 275 -12.62 -20.33 -29.19
C GLY A 275 -12.19 -19.24 -28.19
N GLN A 276 -12.82 -18.07 -28.15
CA GLN A 276 -12.45 -16.98 -27.23
C GLN A 276 -12.49 -17.42 -25.76
N VAL A 277 -13.47 -18.26 -25.39
CA VAL A 277 -13.71 -18.72 -24.01
C VAL A 277 -12.54 -19.56 -23.44
N PRO A 278 -12.10 -20.67 -24.08
CA PRO A 278 -10.93 -21.42 -23.64
C PRO A 278 -9.63 -20.61 -23.65
N ALA A 279 -9.45 -19.70 -24.61
CA ALA A 279 -8.27 -18.84 -24.67
C ALA A 279 -8.14 -17.95 -23.42
N MET A 280 -9.20 -17.21 -23.08
CA MET A 280 -9.21 -16.36 -21.89
C MET A 280 -9.15 -17.18 -20.58
N PHE A 281 -9.80 -18.35 -20.54
CA PHE A 281 -9.76 -19.23 -19.36
C PHE A 281 -8.36 -19.77 -19.09
N HIS A 282 -7.64 -20.23 -20.12
CA HIS A 282 -6.26 -20.69 -19.98
C HIS A 282 -5.34 -19.54 -19.53
N VAL A 283 -5.47 -18.36 -20.14
CA VAL A 283 -4.71 -17.15 -19.76
C VAL A 283 -4.86 -16.84 -18.25
N LEU A 284 -6.09 -16.86 -17.74
CA LEU A 284 -6.38 -16.53 -16.34
C LEU A 284 -5.98 -17.61 -15.33
N THR A 285 -6.09 -18.89 -15.71
CA THR A 285 -5.99 -20.00 -14.74
C THR A 285 -4.74 -20.88 -14.88
N GLY A 286 -4.10 -20.89 -16.06
CA GLY A 286 -3.05 -21.85 -16.40
C GLY A 286 -3.54 -23.30 -16.55
N ARG A 287 -4.84 -23.57 -16.39
CA ARG A 287 -5.39 -24.93 -16.51
C ARG A 287 -5.38 -25.38 -17.96
N ALA A 288 -5.25 -26.70 -18.16
CA ALA A 288 -5.35 -27.30 -19.49
C ALA A 288 -6.72 -27.02 -20.12
N VAL A 289 -6.71 -26.84 -21.44
CA VAL A 289 -7.87 -26.76 -22.34
C VAL A 289 -7.56 -27.63 -23.57
N THR A 290 -8.52 -27.86 -24.48
CA THR A 290 -8.22 -28.54 -25.75
C THR A 290 -7.02 -27.87 -26.44
N SER A 291 -6.11 -28.68 -26.99
CA SER A 291 -4.83 -28.30 -27.60
C SER A 291 -3.78 -27.62 -26.72
N VAL A 292 -4.01 -27.33 -25.42
CA VAL A 292 -3.01 -26.68 -24.55
C VAL A 292 -2.90 -27.36 -23.19
N ALA A 293 -1.69 -27.81 -22.87
CA ALA A 293 -1.36 -28.41 -21.58
C ALA A 293 -1.49 -27.40 -20.43
N ALA A 294 -1.60 -27.90 -19.19
CA ALA A 294 -1.58 -27.04 -18.02
C ALA A 294 -0.21 -26.37 -17.87
N HIS A 295 -0.22 -25.08 -17.55
CA HIS A 295 0.95 -24.27 -17.28
C HIS A 295 1.08 -24.02 -15.78
N THR A 296 2.28 -24.24 -15.23
CA THR A 296 2.60 -23.91 -13.84
C THR A 296 3.39 -22.61 -13.83
N PRO A 297 2.82 -21.49 -13.34
CA PRO A 297 3.52 -20.21 -13.30
C PRO A 297 4.69 -20.25 -12.31
N PRO A 298 5.81 -19.56 -12.58
CA PRO A 298 6.88 -19.35 -11.60
C PRO A 298 6.37 -18.74 -10.29
N ALA A 299 7.07 -19.03 -9.18
CA ALA A 299 6.73 -18.50 -7.86
C ALA A 299 6.59 -16.96 -7.88
N GLY A 300 5.50 -16.45 -7.29
CA GLY A 300 5.16 -15.03 -7.33
C GLY A 300 4.47 -14.56 -8.63
N THR A 301 4.07 -15.47 -9.51
CA THR A 301 3.25 -15.18 -10.70
C THR A 301 2.03 -16.11 -10.79
N THR A 302 1.03 -15.74 -11.60
CA THR A 302 -0.25 -16.47 -11.70
C THR A 302 -0.74 -16.64 -13.15
N GLY A 303 -1.71 -17.54 -13.35
CA GLY A 303 -2.34 -17.78 -14.66
C GLY A 303 -1.44 -18.48 -15.70
N GLY A 304 -1.97 -18.68 -16.90
CA GLY A 304 -1.27 -19.32 -18.03
C GLY A 304 -0.23 -18.44 -18.71
N VAL A 305 -0.13 -17.17 -18.29
CA VAL A 305 0.76 -16.17 -18.89
C VAL A 305 1.74 -15.53 -17.90
N ASN A 306 1.84 -16.02 -16.66
CA ASN A 306 2.70 -15.46 -15.61
C ASN A 306 2.38 -13.99 -15.23
N PHE A 307 1.10 -13.68 -14.95
CA PHE A 307 0.70 -12.40 -14.36
C PHE A 307 1.52 -12.12 -13.09
N ARG A 308 2.15 -10.94 -13.02
CA ARG A 308 3.07 -10.52 -11.96
C ARG A 308 2.29 -10.18 -10.68
N ALA A 309 2.80 -10.60 -9.52
CA ALA A 309 2.23 -10.21 -8.23
C ALA A 309 2.07 -8.69 -8.11
N GLY A 310 0.88 -8.25 -7.68
CA GLY A 310 0.52 -6.84 -7.51
C GLY A 310 0.34 -6.02 -8.80
N ALA A 311 0.39 -6.65 -9.99
CA ALA A 311 -0.07 -6.04 -11.23
C ALA A 311 -1.57 -6.26 -11.42
N VAL A 312 -2.28 -5.28 -12.01
CA VAL A 312 -3.67 -5.48 -12.45
C VAL A 312 -3.67 -6.37 -13.70
N PRO A 313 -4.30 -7.56 -13.68
CA PRO A 313 -4.44 -8.38 -14.88
C PRO A 313 -5.50 -7.78 -15.80
N VAL A 314 -5.17 -7.59 -17.08
CA VAL A 314 -6.08 -7.09 -18.10
C VAL A 314 -6.08 -8.05 -19.28
N VAL A 315 -7.21 -8.70 -19.52
CA VAL A 315 -7.40 -9.58 -20.68
C VAL A 315 -8.06 -8.78 -21.79
N VAL A 316 -7.30 -8.55 -22.85
CA VAL A 316 -7.71 -7.83 -24.05
C VAL A 316 -8.08 -8.85 -25.11
N LEU A 317 -9.37 -9.06 -25.33
CA LEU A 317 -9.89 -9.87 -26.41
C LEU A 317 -10.00 -9.04 -27.70
N ILE A 318 -9.45 -9.55 -28.79
CA ILE A 318 -9.54 -8.94 -30.13
C ILE A 318 -10.12 -9.99 -31.07
N THR A 319 -11.33 -9.76 -31.58
CA THR A 319 -12.09 -10.70 -32.44
C THR A 319 -13.12 -9.94 -33.27
N ASP A 320 -13.46 -10.45 -34.45
CA ASP A 320 -14.58 -9.97 -35.25
C ASP A 320 -15.77 -10.93 -35.31
N ALA A 321 -15.73 -11.99 -34.48
CA ALA A 321 -16.64 -13.13 -34.47
C ALA A 321 -17.48 -13.26 -33.18
N THR A 322 -18.49 -14.13 -33.20
CA THR A 322 -19.20 -14.58 -31.99
C THR A 322 -18.40 -15.68 -31.28
N TRP A 323 -18.82 -16.11 -30.08
CA TRP A 323 -18.05 -17.04 -29.25
C TRP A 323 -18.79 -18.35 -29.02
N HIS A 324 -18.10 -19.47 -29.10
CA HIS A 324 -18.64 -20.72 -28.59
C HIS A 324 -18.73 -20.71 -27.05
N ALA A 325 -19.91 -21.07 -26.53
CA ALA A 325 -20.16 -21.07 -25.09
C ALA A 325 -19.53 -22.26 -24.33
N THR A 326 -19.23 -23.37 -25.03
CA THR A 326 -18.86 -24.67 -24.45
C THR A 326 -17.84 -25.46 -25.28
N ARG A 327 -16.78 -24.81 -25.78
CA ARG A 327 -15.61 -25.44 -26.45
C ARG A 327 -14.42 -25.52 -25.49
N GLY A 328 -13.38 -26.30 -25.84
CA GLY A 328 -12.12 -26.34 -25.10
C GLY A 328 -12.19 -27.08 -23.76
N GLY A 329 -13.26 -27.83 -23.51
CA GLY A 329 -13.57 -28.45 -22.22
C GLY A 329 -14.03 -27.45 -21.14
N VAL A 330 -14.38 -26.21 -21.50
CA VAL A 330 -14.75 -25.14 -20.56
C VAL A 330 -16.02 -24.40 -20.96
N THR A 331 -16.57 -23.65 -20.01
CA THR A 331 -17.84 -22.91 -20.14
C THR A 331 -17.68 -21.43 -19.81
N THR A 332 -18.59 -20.60 -20.30
CA THR A 332 -18.67 -19.17 -19.93
C THR A 332 -18.83 -18.95 -18.42
N ALA A 333 -19.51 -19.84 -17.69
CA ALA A 333 -19.62 -19.76 -16.24
C ALA A 333 -18.27 -19.98 -15.52
N GLN A 334 -17.47 -20.94 -16.00
CA GLN A 334 -16.10 -21.16 -15.50
C GLN A 334 -15.18 -19.99 -15.85
N LEU A 335 -15.36 -19.37 -17.04
CA LEU A 335 -14.65 -18.16 -17.43
C LEU A 335 -14.98 -16.97 -16.51
N ASN A 336 -16.25 -16.72 -16.22
CA ASN A 336 -16.66 -15.67 -15.27
C ASN A 336 -15.98 -15.88 -13.90
N THR A 337 -16.00 -17.12 -13.39
CA THR A 337 -15.32 -17.49 -12.15
C THR A 337 -13.81 -17.24 -12.22
N ALA A 338 -13.16 -17.54 -13.34
CA ALA A 338 -11.74 -17.28 -13.54
C ALA A 338 -11.40 -15.78 -13.49
N PHE A 339 -12.21 -14.93 -14.14
CA PHE A 339 -12.03 -13.48 -14.08
C PHE A 339 -12.19 -12.92 -12.66
N THR A 340 -13.25 -13.33 -11.95
CA THR A 340 -13.47 -12.92 -10.54
C THR A 340 -12.34 -13.40 -9.63
N THR A 341 -11.87 -14.64 -9.80
CA THR A 341 -10.78 -15.21 -8.99
C THR A 341 -9.45 -14.50 -9.22
N ALA A 342 -9.14 -14.15 -10.48
CA ALA A 342 -7.93 -13.41 -10.84
C ALA A 342 -8.03 -11.90 -10.56
N ASN A 343 -9.19 -11.39 -10.15
CA ASN A 343 -9.52 -9.95 -10.11
C ASN A 343 -9.16 -9.21 -11.42
N ALA A 344 -9.38 -9.88 -12.55
CA ALA A 344 -8.92 -9.41 -13.86
C ALA A 344 -9.95 -8.46 -14.52
N ARG A 345 -9.46 -7.48 -15.27
CA ARG A 345 -10.29 -6.62 -16.14
C ARG A 345 -10.42 -7.26 -17.52
N PHE A 346 -11.65 -7.39 -18.00
CA PHE A 346 -11.95 -7.74 -19.38
C PHE A 346 -12.02 -6.47 -20.25
N VAL A 347 -11.37 -6.49 -21.40
CA VAL A 347 -11.43 -5.45 -22.44
C VAL A 347 -11.75 -6.15 -23.76
N ALA A 348 -12.82 -5.75 -24.43
CA ALA A 348 -13.13 -6.23 -25.78
C ALA A 348 -12.74 -5.19 -26.83
N LEU A 349 -12.15 -5.64 -27.93
CA LEU A 349 -12.03 -4.89 -29.18
C LEU A 349 -12.72 -5.71 -30.27
N THR A 350 -13.80 -5.14 -30.83
CA THR A 350 -14.64 -5.80 -31.84
C THR A 350 -14.85 -4.91 -33.06
N SER A 351 -15.04 -5.52 -34.23
CA SER A 351 -15.36 -4.83 -35.49
C SER A 351 -16.66 -4.02 -35.39
N ASP A 352 -16.88 -3.04 -36.26
CA ASP A 352 -18.12 -2.23 -36.30
C ASP A 352 -19.40 -3.10 -36.51
N PRO A 353 -20.62 -2.67 -36.11
CA PRO A 353 -21.74 -3.59 -35.84
C PRO A 353 -22.41 -4.21 -37.07
N ASN A 354 -21.89 -3.94 -38.28
CA ASN A 354 -22.30 -4.64 -39.50
C ASN A 354 -21.71 -6.07 -39.58
N SER A 355 -20.83 -6.47 -38.65
CA SER A 355 -20.20 -7.80 -38.64
C SER A 355 -20.13 -8.53 -37.30
N SER A 356 -20.37 -7.91 -36.13
CA SER A 356 -20.19 -8.61 -34.84
C SER A 356 -21.16 -8.21 -33.71
N ASN A 357 -21.77 -9.24 -33.10
CA ASN A 357 -22.69 -9.14 -31.97
C ASN A 357 -21.94 -8.96 -30.64
N GLU A 358 -22.10 -7.80 -30.00
CA GLU A 358 -21.45 -7.47 -28.71
C GLU A 358 -22.09 -8.14 -27.48
N SER A 359 -23.19 -8.88 -27.62
CA SER A 359 -23.96 -9.41 -26.48
C SER A 359 -23.11 -10.24 -25.51
N GLN A 360 -22.23 -11.10 -26.03
CA GLN A 360 -21.36 -11.96 -25.21
C GLN A 360 -20.27 -11.14 -24.50
N ALA A 361 -19.67 -10.17 -25.20
CA ALA A 361 -18.74 -9.21 -24.60
C ALA A 361 -19.42 -8.39 -23.49
N ASN A 362 -20.64 -7.91 -23.73
CA ASN A 362 -21.40 -7.14 -22.74
C ASN A 362 -21.72 -7.96 -21.49
N ALA A 363 -22.16 -9.21 -21.66
CA ALA A 363 -22.43 -10.12 -20.55
C ALA A 363 -21.17 -10.40 -19.71
N LEU A 364 -20.02 -10.61 -20.34
CA LEU A 364 -18.75 -10.81 -19.64
C LEU A 364 -18.29 -9.53 -18.93
N SER A 365 -18.41 -8.35 -19.54
CA SER A 365 -18.06 -7.07 -18.88
C SER A 365 -18.92 -6.80 -17.64
N ASP A 366 -20.19 -7.19 -17.67
CA ASP A 366 -21.11 -6.99 -16.56
C ASP A 366 -20.84 -8.00 -15.44
N ALA A 367 -20.66 -9.28 -15.78
CA ALA A 367 -20.35 -10.35 -14.82
C ALA A 367 -19.00 -10.17 -14.11
N THR A 368 -18.03 -9.49 -14.75
CA THR A 368 -16.67 -9.28 -14.22
C THR A 368 -16.45 -7.87 -13.65
N ALA A 369 -17.51 -7.04 -13.57
CA ALA A 369 -17.41 -5.63 -13.21
C ALA A 369 -16.37 -4.84 -14.05
N SER A 370 -16.15 -5.25 -15.30
CA SER A 370 -15.26 -4.58 -16.26
C SER A 370 -15.96 -3.40 -16.95
N ASN A 371 -16.58 -2.57 -16.12
CA ASN A 371 -17.29 -1.35 -16.48
C ASN A 371 -16.97 -0.26 -15.45
N LEU A 372 -16.70 0.94 -15.94
CA LEU A 372 -16.19 2.07 -15.15
C LEU A 372 -17.15 3.27 -15.23
N PRO A 373 -17.05 4.25 -14.31
CA PRO A 373 -17.84 5.47 -14.40
C PRO A 373 -17.61 6.18 -15.75
N PRO A 374 -18.62 6.85 -16.35
CA PRO A 374 -18.42 7.57 -17.60
C PRO A 374 -17.34 8.66 -17.53
N ALA A 375 -17.11 9.26 -16.35
CA ALA A 375 -16.04 10.23 -16.11
C ALA A 375 -14.61 9.66 -16.31
N SER A 376 -14.45 8.34 -16.36
CA SER A 376 -13.16 7.69 -16.63
C SER A 376 -12.82 7.61 -18.12
N PHE A 377 -13.74 8.01 -19.01
CA PHE A 377 -13.55 8.01 -20.45
C PHE A 377 -13.39 9.45 -20.95
N THR A 378 -12.30 9.71 -21.66
CA THR A 378 -11.94 11.03 -22.22
C THR A 378 -11.79 10.94 -23.73
N GLY A 379 -12.09 12.03 -24.45
CA GLY A 379 -11.95 12.11 -25.91
C GLY A 379 -13.29 12.15 -26.68
N CYS A 380 -14.41 12.17 -25.97
CA CYS A 380 -15.76 12.35 -26.51
C CYS A 380 -16.60 13.22 -25.56
N ALA A 381 -17.89 13.37 -25.82
CA ALA A 381 -18.79 14.19 -25.00
C ALA A 381 -18.83 13.71 -23.53
N ALA A 382 -18.87 14.65 -22.59
CA ALA A 382 -18.88 14.34 -21.16
C ALA A 382 -20.08 13.44 -20.77
N GLY A 383 -19.82 12.46 -19.90
CA GLY A 383 -20.83 11.48 -19.49
C GLY A 383 -21.12 10.36 -20.50
N GLN A 384 -20.38 10.28 -21.61
CA GLN A 384 -20.49 9.21 -22.61
C GLN A 384 -19.30 8.24 -22.55
N CYS A 385 -19.50 7.04 -23.10
CA CYS A 385 -18.45 6.03 -23.23
C CYS A 385 -17.70 6.24 -24.54
N CYS A 386 -16.47 6.74 -24.50
CA CYS A 386 -15.63 7.01 -25.67
C CYS A 386 -15.04 5.70 -26.25
N THR A 387 -15.94 4.84 -26.72
CA THR A 387 -15.74 3.40 -26.99
C THR A 387 -16.27 2.97 -28.35
N GLY A 388 -16.91 3.87 -29.10
CA GLY A 388 -17.23 3.65 -30.51
C GLY A 388 -15.99 3.74 -31.39
N VAL A 389 -16.16 3.47 -32.69
CA VAL A 389 -15.10 3.60 -33.70
C VAL A 389 -14.44 4.97 -33.62
N ASN A 390 -13.11 5.00 -33.64
CA ASN A 390 -12.29 6.19 -33.50
C ASN A 390 -12.57 7.02 -32.21
N GLY A 391 -13.06 6.37 -31.14
CA GLY A 391 -13.40 7.02 -29.87
C GLY A 391 -14.78 7.67 -29.83
N ALA A 392 -15.65 7.41 -30.82
CA ALA A 392 -17.00 7.95 -30.87
C ALA A 392 -17.79 7.67 -29.57
N ALA A 393 -18.66 8.61 -29.21
CA ALA A 393 -19.50 8.51 -28.02
C ALA A 393 -20.53 7.38 -28.14
N ARG A 394 -20.62 6.54 -27.11
CA ARG A 394 -21.68 5.55 -26.91
C ARG A 394 -22.38 5.80 -25.57
N ALA A 395 -23.68 5.56 -25.51
CA ALA A 395 -24.45 5.73 -24.29
C ALA A 395 -23.99 4.75 -23.17
N PRO A 396 -23.98 5.17 -21.89
CA PRO A 396 -23.59 4.34 -20.75
C PRO A 396 -24.65 3.28 -20.44
N SER A 397 -24.57 2.18 -21.19
CA SER A 397 -25.54 1.08 -21.21
C SER A 397 -25.16 -0.12 -20.32
N ALA A 398 -24.13 0.02 -19.47
CA ALA A 398 -23.83 -0.98 -18.44
C ALA A 398 -24.68 -0.75 -17.18
N PRO A 399 -24.88 -1.79 -16.34
CA PRO A 399 -25.60 -1.67 -15.07
C PRO A 399 -25.14 -0.46 -14.25
N GLY A 400 -26.10 0.30 -13.70
CA GLY A 400 -25.82 1.53 -12.94
C GLY A 400 -25.41 2.73 -13.79
N GLY A 401 -25.67 2.74 -15.11
CA GLY A 401 -25.32 3.87 -15.98
C GLY A 401 -23.81 3.98 -16.19
N ARG A 402 -23.14 2.85 -16.38
CA ARG A 402 -21.68 2.73 -16.49
C ARG A 402 -21.23 2.44 -17.92
N CYS A 403 -19.94 2.56 -18.15
CA CYS A 403 -19.30 2.33 -19.45
C CYS A 403 -18.48 1.04 -19.42
N ARG A 404 -18.85 0.07 -20.26
CA ARG A 404 -18.08 -1.17 -20.46
C ARG A 404 -16.75 -0.86 -21.14
N LEU A 405 -15.72 -1.65 -20.86
CA LEU A 405 -14.44 -1.60 -21.58
C LEU A 405 -14.51 -2.32 -22.95
N ASN A 406 -15.62 -2.13 -23.68
CA ASN A 406 -15.90 -2.76 -24.96
C ASN A 406 -15.79 -1.72 -26.08
N PHE A 407 -14.67 -1.76 -26.79
CA PHE A 407 -14.31 -0.80 -27.83
C PHE A 407 -14.62 -1.36 -29.23
N ARG A 408 -15.10 -0.48 -30.11
CA ARG A 408 -15.33 -0.77 -31.53
C ARG A 408 -14.19 -0.21 -32.39
N TYR A 409 -13.82 -0.92 -33.45
CA TYR A 409 -12.86 -0.46 -34.45
C TYR A 409 -13.41 -0.62 -35.88
N ALA A 410 -12.91 0.17 -36.82
CA ALA A 410 -13.28 0.04 -38.23
C ALA A 410 -12.55 -1.15 -38.88
N LYS A 411 -13.28 -2.10 -39.47
CA LYS A 411 -12.69 -3.32 -40.08
C LYS A 411 -11.69 -3.03 -41.22
N THR A 412 -11.83 -1.88 -41.90
CA THR A 412 -10.92 -1.41 -42.95
C THR A 412 -9.66 -0.70 -42.43
N SER A 413 -9.66 -0.27 -41.17
CA SER A 413 -8.51 0.39 -40.52
C SER A 413 -8.59 0.18 -38.99
N PRO A 414 -8.21 -1.02 -38.50
CA PRO A 414 -8.42 -1.40 -37.11
C PRO A 414 -7.39 -0.71 -36.20
N ASN A 415 -7.79 0.41 -35.59
CA ASN A 415 -6.98 1.16 -34.62
C ASN A 415 -6.97 0.49 -33.23
N ILE A 416 -6.48 -0.75 -33.19
CA ILE A 416 -6.41 -1.60 -31.99
C ILE A 416 -5.63 -0.91 -30.86
N GLY A 417 -4.49 -0.28 -31.17
CA GLY A 417 -3.65 0.40 -30.19
C GLY A 417 -4.39 1.48 -29.41
N GLN A 418 -5.18 2.32 -30.08
CA GLN A 418 -5.93 3.38 -29.42
C GLN A 418 -7.01 2.84 -28.47
N GLY A 419 -7.70 1.76 -28.85
CA GLY A 419 -8.70 1.12 -27.98
C GLY A 419 -8.08 0.59 -26.69
N VAL A 420 -6.93 -0.09 -26.79
CA VAL A 420 -6.19 -0.60 -25.63
C VAL A 420 -5.66 0.53 -24.75
N VAL A 421 -5.09 1.59 -25.33
CA VAL A 421 -4.63 2.76 -24.57
C VAL A 421 -5.78 3.45 -23.84
N ASN A 422 -6.95 3.59 -24.48
CA ASN A 422 -8.14 4.16 -23.84
C ASN A 422 -8.66 3.28 -22.70
N ALA A 423 -8.65 1.95 -22.87
CA ALA A 423 -9.03 1.00 -21.83
C ALA A 423 -8.12 1.10 -20.60
N ILE A 424 -6.80 1.09 -20.79
CA ILE A 424 -5.83 1.18 -19.69
C ILE A 424 -5.89 2.54 -19.00
N LYS A 425 -6.05 3.64 -19.75
CA LYS A 425 -6.27 4.98 -19.16
C LYS A 425 -7.55 5.03 -18.31
N ALA A 426 -8.66 4.46 -18.80
CA ALA A 426 -9.90 4.40 -18.03
C ALA A 426 -9.72 3.56 -16.75
N ILE A 427 -9.07 2.39 -16.83
CA ILE A 427 -8.73 1.56 -15.66
C ILE A 427 -7.87 2.34 -14.64
N ALA A 428 -6.91 3.14 -15.11
CA ALA A 428 -5.97 3.93 -14.31
C ALA A 428 -6.59 5.12 -13.55
N VAL A 429 -7.86 5.47 -13.82
CA VAL A 429 -8.57 6.57 -13.12
C VAL A 429 -9.99 6.21 -12.65
N GLY A 430 -10.54 5.09 -13.13
CA GLY A 430 -11.93 4.68 -12.88
C GLY A 430 -12.09 3.43 -12.03
N SER A 431 -11.00 2.68 -11.79
CA SER A 431 -11.04 1.53 -10.90
C SER A 431 -11.23 1.97 -9.45
N THR A 432 -11.92 1.15 -8.68
CA THR A 432 -12.08 1.31 -7.22
C THR A 432 -11.51 0.08 -6.52
N TYR A 433 -10.79 0.29 -5.42
CA TYR A 433 -10.27 -0.78 -4.56
C TYR A 433 -10.56 -0.46 -3.09
N ASP A 434 -10.71 -1.47 -2.25
CA ASP A 434 -10.47 -1.29 -0.82
C ASP A 434 -8.95 -1.10 -0.64
N VAL A 435 -8.51 -0.16 0.19
CA VAL A 435 -7.09 0.21 0.33
C VAL A 435 -6.63 -0.03 1.76
N VAL A 436 -5.62 -0.88 1.90
CA VAL A 436 -4.99 -1.29 3.16
C VAL A 436 -3.48 -1.05 3.10
N VAL A 437 -2.85 -0.82 4.24
CA VAL A 437 -1.38 -0.76 4.36
C VAL A 437 -0.87 -2.04 5.00
N ARG A 438 0.14 -2.67 4.40
CA ARG A 438 0.80 -3.85 4.96
C ARG A 438 2.26 -3.50 5.32
N PRO A 439 2.66 -3.64 6.59
CA PRO A 439 4.04 -3.43 6.99
C PRO A 439 4.89 -4.64 6.57
N ARG A 440 6.13 -4.38 6.16
CA ARG A 440 7.10 -5.41 5.77
C ARG A 440 8.50 -5.00 6.22
N ASN A 441 9.23 -5.94 6.81
CA ASN A 441 10.60 -5.70 7.25
C ASN A 441 11.53 -5.37 6.06
N ASP A 442 12.55 -4.55 6.32
CA ASP A 442 13.70 -4.46 5.43
C ASP A 442 14.70 -5.58 5.77
N PRO A 443 15.03 -6.50 4.83
CA PRO A 443 16.04 -7.54 5.07
C PRO A 443 17.41 -7.00 5.48
N ALA A 444 17.71 -5.72 5.16
CA ALA A 444 18.94 -5.06 5.61
C ALA A 444 19.04 -4.88 7.14
N ASN A 445 17.94 -5.03 7.88
CA ASN A 445 17.93 -4.98 9.35
C ASN A 445 18.54 -6.22 10.03
N GLY A 446 18.89 -7.26 9.26
CA GLY A 446 19.44 -8.52 9.78
C GLY A 446 18.39 -9.32 10.55
N THR A 447 18.64 -9.58 11.84
CA THR A 447 17.74 -10.38 12.69
C THR A 447 16.61 -9.58 13.33
N VAL A 448 16.61 -8.26 13.22
CA VAL A 448 15.55 -7.41 13.80
C VAL A 448 14.43 -7.23 12.78
N ASP A 449 13.21 -7.56 13.17
CA ASP A 449 12.01 -7.18 12.41
C ASP A 449 11.57 -5.77 12.82
N ALA A 450 11.69 -4.79 11.92
CA ALA A 450 11.28 -3.41 12.19
C ALA A 450 9.75 -3.24 12.28
N THR A 451 8.96 -4.20 11.77
CA THR A 451 7.50 -4.13 11.85
C THR A 451 6.97 -4.26 13.27
N GLN A 452 7.74 -4.86 14.19
CA GLN A 452 7.40 -4.93 15.62
C GLN A 452 7.32 -3.56 16.31
N PHE A 453 7.92 -2.52 15.71
CA PHE A 453 7.83 -1.13 16.19
C PHE A 453 6.56 -0.41 15.71
N ILE A 454 5.66 -1.09 14.99
CA ILE A 454 4.37 -0.57 14.57
C ILE A 454 3.29 -1.25 15.43
N LYS A 455 2.54 -0.45 16.17
CA LYS A 455 1.38 -0.92 16.95
C LYS A 455 0.14 -1.04 16.08
N ALA A 456 -0.13 -0.02 15.27
CA ALA A 456 -1.30 0.02 14.39
C ALA A 456 -1.10 0.98 13.21
N LEU A 457 -1.93 0.82 12.18
CA LEU A 457 -1.98 1.63 10.97
C LEU A 457 -3.42 2.10 10.75
N ARG A 458 -3.83 3.22 11.38
CA ARG A 458 -5.23 3.67 11.30
C ARG A 458 -5.52 4.30 9.94
N ALA A 459 -6.47 3.75 9.20
CA ALA A 459 -7.12 4.44 8.08
C ALA A 459 -7.85 5.68 8.62
N LYS A 460 -7.36 6.87 8.26
CA LYS A 460 -7.84 8.16 8.76
C LYS A 460 -9.10 8.58 8.00
N ASP A 461 -10.24 7.97 8.33
CA ASP A 461 -11.50 8.11 7.59
C ASP A 461 -12.12 9.51 7.70
N GLU A 462 -11.76 10.25 8.76
CA GLU A 462 -12.04 11.67 8.91
C GLU A 462 -11.29 12.56 7.89
N GLY A 463 -10.29 12.02 7.19
CA GLY A 463 -9.42 12.72 6.26
C GLY A 463 -8.32 13.54 6.95
N ASP A 464 -7.57 14.30 6.15
CA ASP A 464 -6.59 15.27 6.64
C ASP A 464 -6.37 16.38 5.61
N ALA A 465 -6.99 17.54 5.84
CA ALA A 465 -6.88 18.69 4.95
C ALA A 465 -5.46 19.27 4.90
N SER A 466 -4.64 19.13 5.96
CA SER A 466 -3.25 19.61 5.98
C SER A 466 -2.36 18.79 5.05
N GLN A 467 -2.67 17.51 4.88
CA GLN A 467 -1.99 16.60 3.96
C GLN A 467 -2.65 16.55 2.57
N GLY A 468 -3.84 17.12 2.41
CA GLY A 468 -4.63 17.03 1.17
C GLY A 468 -5.28 15.66 0.96
N CYS A 469 -5.63 14.97 2.03
CA CYS A 469 -6.41 13.74 2.03
C CYS A 469 -7.90 14.05 2.29
N PRO A 470 -8.83 13.78 1.36
CA PRO A 470 -10.25 13.89 1.64
C PRO A 470 -10.71 12.85 2.69
N ALA A 471 -11.82 13.12 3.37
CA ALA A 471 -12.52 12.12 4.16
C ALA A 471 -13.03 10.99 3.24
N HIS A 472 -12.87 9.75 3.67
CA HIS A 472 -13.24 8.57 2.87
C HIS A 472 -13.58 7.40 3.79
N ALA A 473 -14.66 6.67 3.49
CA ALA A 473 -15.15 5.61 4.37
C ALA A 473 -14.08 4.51 4.60
N ALA A 474 -13.93 4.07 5.84
CA ALA A 474 -13.07 2.96 6.23
C ALA A 474 -13.75 2.02 7.22
N LYS A 475 -13.21 0.81 7.29
CA LYS A 475 -13.62 -0.29 8.18
C LYS A 475 -12.42 -0.80 8.98
N ASP A 476 -12.72 -1.37 10.12
CA ASP A 476 -11.84 -2.27 10.88
C ASP A 476 -12.00 -3.67 10.26
N THR A 477 -10.90 -4.32 9.86
CA THR A 477 -10.92 -5.67 9.28
C THR A 477 -10.29 -6.73 10.18
N ASN A 478 -9.54 -6.34 11.21
CA ASN A 478 -8.88 -7.25 12.14
C ASN A 478 -9.64 -7.42 13.48
N GLY A 479 -10.58 -6.53 13.80
CA GLY A 479 -11.41 -6.52 15.00
C GLY A 479 -10.76 -5.86 16.23
N ASP A 480 -9.67 -5.12 16.08
CA ASP A 480 -8.93 -4.49 17.19
C ASP A 480 -9.53 -3.14 17.66
N GLY A 481 -10.56 -2.64 16.97
CA GLY A 481 -11.22 -1.36 17.23
C GLY A 481 -10.63 -0.18 16.46
N ILE A 482 -9.58 -0.39 15.66
CA ILE A 482 -8.94 0.61 14.82
C ILE A 482 -9.27 0.31 13.35
N LYS A 483 -9.88 1.27 12.66
CA LYS A 483 -10.12 1.14 11.21
C LYS A 483 -8.78 1.04 10.48
N ASP A 484 -8.61 0.02 9.63
CA ASP A 484 -7.35 -0.33 8.97
C ASP A 484 -7.44 -0.30 7.43
N THR A 485 -8.66 -0.23 6.88
CA THR A 485 -8.92 -0.40 5.45
C THR A 485 -9.95 0.62 4.96
N PHE A 486 -9.55 1.51 4.06
CA PHE A 486 -10.48 2.36 3.30
C PHE A 486 -11.30 1.52 2.33
N THR A 487 -12.58 1.82 2.14
CA THR A 487 -13.49 1.04 1.28
C THR A 487 -13.77 1.72 -0.06
N ALA A 488 -13.65 1.00 -1.18
CA ALA A 488 -13.98 1.48 -2.52
C ALA A 488 -13.35 2.84 -2.90
N VAL A 489 -12.07 3.04 -2.60
CA VAL A 489 -11.30 4.22 -3.00
C VAL A 489 -11.08 4.20 -4.51
N THR A 490 -11.42 5.30 -5.19
CA THR A 490 -11.11 5.50 -6.62
C THR A 490 -9.60 5.70 -6.81
N VAL A 491 -9.03 5.00 -7.80
CA VAL A 491 -7.61 5.13 -8.16
C VAL A 491 -7.26 6.59 -8.47
N GLY A 492 -6.25 7.11 -7.77
CA GLY A 492 -5.79 8.49 -7.86
C GLY A 492 -6.29 9.40 -6.72
N THR A 493 -7.29 8.99 -5.95
CA THR A 493 -7.68 9.69 -4.71
C THR A 493 -6.64 9.43 -3.62
N PRO A 494 -5.94 10.45 -3.09
CA PRO A 494 -4.97 10.25 -2.02
C PRO A 494 -5.67 9.84 -0.72
N VAL A 495 -5.01 9.00 0.08
CA VAL A 495 -5.52 8.54 1.39
C VAL A 495 -4.46 8.77 2.46
N CYS A 496 -4.91 8.96 3.71
CA CYS A 496 -4.03 9.19 4.85
C CYS A 496 -4.14 8.06 5.86
N PHE A 497 -3.00 7.52 6.29
CA PHE A 497 -2.93 6.55 7.38
C PHE A 497 -2.13 7.12 8.54
N GLU A 498 -2.64 6.98 9.76
CA GLU A 498 -1.92 7.35 10.97
C GLU A 498 -1.10 6.13 11.44
N VAL A 499 0.22 6.23 11.38
CA VAL A 499 1.14 5.22 11.91
C VAL A 499 1.27 5.44 13.41
N ILE A 500 0.89 4.43 14.17
CA ILE A 500 1.00 4.42 15.64
C ILE A 500 2.17 3.49 16.00
N PRO A 501 3.32 4.01 16.46
CA PRO A 501 4.44 3.19 16.90
C PRO A 501 4.13 2.39 18.18
N GLN A 502 4.82 1.27 18.33
CA GLN A 502 4.80 0.42 19.51
C GLN A 502 5.96 0.77 20.45
N THR A 503 5.74 0.64 21.76
CA THR A 503 6.83 0.72 22.75
C THR A 503 7.86 -0.37 22.49
N ASN A 504 9.11 0.02 22.27
CA ASN A 504 10.20 -0.93 22.06
C ASN A 504 10.51 -1.69 23.35
N THR A 505 10.21 -2.99 23.38
CA THR A 505 10.49 -3.90 24.51
C THR A 505 11.46 -5.03 24.12
N THR A 506 12.05 -4.96 22.93
CA THR A 506 12.77 -6.09 22.30
C THR A 506 14.18 -5.75 21.83
N VAL A 507 14.49 -4.47 21.56
CA VAL A 507 15.81 -4.03 21.11
C VAL A 507 16.41 -3.08 22.13
N GLU A 508 17.32 -3.61 22.95
CA GLU A 508 18.12 -2.84 23.89
C GLU A 508 19.07 -1.85 23.18
N PRO A 509 19.38 -0.70 23.83
CA PRO A 509 20.26 0.33 23.27
C PRO A 509 21.74 -0.04 23.39
N LYS A 510 22.50 0.14 22.30
CA LYS A 510 23.96 -0.05 22.22
C LYS A 510 24.71 1.27 22.43
N GLY A 511 26.05 1.21 22.39
CA GLY A 511 26.90 2.41 22.51
C GLY A 511 26.76 3.43 21.37
N GLU A 512 26.29 2.99 20.19
CA GLU A 512 25.86 3.86 19.10
C GLU A 512 24.37 3.64 18.81
N ALA A 513 23.70 4.64 18.24
CA ALA A 513 22.29 4.59 17.91
C ALA A 513 22.00 3.55 16.80
N GLN A 514 20.89 2.83 16.91
CA GLN A 514 20.53 1.75 15.96
C GLN A 514 19.36 2.17 15.08
N PHE A 515 19.51 1.95 13.77
CA PHE A 515 18.55 2.35 12.74
C PHE A 515 17.92 1.12 12.08
N TYR A 516 16.58 1.10 11.97
CA TYR A 516 15.83 -0.01 11.38
C TYR A 516 14.77 0.52 10.40
N ASN A 517 14.75 0.02 9.15
CA ASN A 517 13.74 0.43 8.16
C ASN A 517 12.56 -0.56 8.13
N ALA A 518 11.33 -0.08 8.03
CA ALA A 518 10.21 -0.88 7.53
C ALA A 518 9.63 -0.25 6.26
N PHE A 519 9.05 -1.09 5.42
CA PHE A 519 8.25 -0.67 4.27
C PHE A 519 6.78 -0.74 4.62
N LEU A 520 6.03 0.28 4.22
CA LEU A 520 4.58 0.35 4.29
C LEU A 520 4.08 0.24 2.85
N ASP A 521 3.71 -0.98 2.47
CA ASP A 521 3.21 -1.32 1.15
C ASP A 521 1.69 -1.01 1.10
N VAL A 522 1.27 -0.10 0.22
CA VAL A 522 -0.14 0.26 0.03
C VAL A 522 -0.75 -0.61 -1.04
N VAL A 523 -1.80 -1.33 -0.66
CA VAL A 523 -2.34 -2.43 -1.43
C VAL A 523 -3.83 -2.21 -1.68
N GLY A 524 -4.22 -2.31 -2.95
CA GLY A 524 -5.61 -2.40 -3.37
C GLY A 524 -6.09 -3.84 -3.28
N VAL A 525 -7.17 -4.08 -2.54
CA VAL A 525 -7.83 -5.39 -2.43
C VAL A 525 -9.23 -5.36 -3.08
N PRO A 526 -9.69 -6.47 -3.67
CA PRO A 526 -9.00 -7.75 -3.87
C PRO A 526 -7.83 -7.69 -4.87
N GLY A 527 -7.07 -8.78 -4.98
CA GLY A 527 -6.00 -8.95 -5.98
C GLY A 527 -4.60 -8.44 -5.58
N ASP A 528 -4.46 -7.88 -4.38
CA ASP A 528 -3.19 -7.40 -3.82
C ASP A 528 -2.42 -6.41 -4.71
N ILE A 529 -3.16 -5.52 -5.39
CA ILE A 529 -2.64 -4.57 -6.38
C ILE A 529 -1.71 -3.55 -5.71
N LYS A 530 -0.50 -3.36 -6.24
CA LYS A 530 0.45 -2.38 -5.70
C LYS A 530 0.05 -0.96 -6.10
N LEU A 531 -0.21 -0.11 -5.10
CA LEU A 531 -0.65 1.28 -5.29
C LEU A 531 0.42 2.31 -4.89
N ASP A 532 1.13 2.09 -3.79
CA ASP A 532 2.21 2.96 -3.32
C ASP A 532 3.12 2.18 -2.36
N GLN A 533 4.28 2.74 -2.02
CA GLN A 533 5.18 2.22 -1.00
C GLN A 533 5.90 3.39 -0.32
N ARG A 534 5.85 3.46 1.01
CA ARG A 534 6.68 4.40 1.79
C ARG A 534 7.60 3.64 2.73
N LYS A 535 8.71 4.27 3.08
CA LYS A 535 9.68 3.76 4.06
C LYS A 535 9.50 4.53 5.37
N VAL A 536 9.53 3.82 6.49
CA VAL A 536 9.60 4.39 7.83
C VAL A 536 10.91 3.95 8.50
N LEU A 537 11.57 4.88 9.18
CA LEU A 537 12.84 4.69 9.86
C LEU A 537 12.62 4.75 11.38
N PHE A 538 12.97 3.67 12.07
CA PHE A 538 12.97 3.59 13.52
C PHE A 538 14.38 3.79 14.06
N LEU A 539 14.52 4.64 15.08
CA LEU A 539 15.76 4.86 15.81
C LEU A 539 15.61 4.35 17.24
N VAL A 540 16.43 3.37 17.63
CA VAL A 540 16.69 3.09 19.05
C VAL A 540 17.86 4.00 19.46
N PRO A 541 17.67 4.94 20.41
CA PRO A 541 18.74 5.82 20.88
C PRO A 541 19.94 5.06 21.43
N PRO A 542 21.13 5.68 21.46
CA PRO A 542 22.28 5.07 22.12
C PRO A 542 22.04 5.00 23.63
N LYS A 543 22.69 4.06 24.29
CA LYS A 543 22.75 3.96 25.74
C LYS A 543 23.30 5.27 26.29
N ALA A 544 22.58 5.87 27.26
CA ALA A 544 22.95 7.14 27.86
C ALA A 544 24.43 7.14 28.30
N ALA A 545 25.12 8.25 28.06
CA ALA A 545 26.52 8.39 28.41
C ALA A 545 26.72 8.23 29.93
N VAL A 546 27.32 7.12 30.34
CA VAL A 546 27.75 6.93 31.74
C VAL A 546 29.01 7.77 31.93
N THR A 547 28.93 8.80 32.76
CA THR A 547 30.09 9.60 33.19
C THR A 547 31.12 8.70 33.87
N LYS A 548 32.39 8.91 33.52
CA LYS A 548 33.56 8.40 34.25
C LYS A 548 34.10 9.49 35.17
#